data_AF-A0A536BKB3-F1
#
_entry.id   AF-A0A536BKB3-F1
#
_cell.length_a   1.000
_cell.length_b   1.000
_cell.length_c   1.000
_cell.angle_alpha   90.00
_cell.angle_beta   90.00
_cell.angle_gamma   90.00
#
_symmetry.space_group_name_H-M   'P 1'
#
loop_
_entity.id
_entity.type
_entity.pdbx_description
1 polymer ?
#
loop_
_entity_poly.entity_id
_entity_poly.type
_entity_poly.pdbx_seq_one_letter_code
_entity_poly.pdbx_strand_id
1 'polypeptide(L)'
;HPLVRASYLASPPLVVAYALAGDIRRNLATDPLGTDRDGKEVFLRELWPSAAEVNEAIRASLKVEMFTREYERIYDGDENWQRMSAPTGPIYDWDPKSTYVREPPFFEGMRPEPTPLSDIVEARALVILGDSITTDHISPAGSIPPDSPAGRYLVAKGVERSEFNSYGARRGNHEVLVRGTFGNIRLRNQLTPREGYWTKHLPDAEEMTIFDASERYRGDGVPLLAIAGKEYGSGSSRDWAAKGPLLLGIRAVIAESFERIHRSNLVGMGILPLEFLPGESLRSLGLSGTEAFTIRGLAAGLQPGQRIEVEATGAEGGAKRFSVVCRLDNQTDVEYLRHGGVLPMVLRQLMSP
;
A
#
# COMPACT_ATOMS: atom_id res chain seq x y z
N HIS A 1 17.17 -5.28 -0.27
CA HIS A 1 18.32 -4.87 0.59
C HIS A 1 18.74 -3.45 0.19
N PRO A 2 18.97 -2.52 1.14
CA PRO A 2 19.21 -1.10 0.83
C PRO A 2 20.48 -0.83 0.00
N LEU A 3 21.53 -1.64 0.15
CA LEU A 3 22.78 -1.51 -0.62
C LEU A 3 22.71 -2.10 -2.04
N VAL A 4 21.61 -2.76 -2.41
CA VAL A 4 21.46 -3.41 -3.71
C VAL A 4 20.72 -2.47 -4.65
N ARG A 5 21.40 -2.04 -5.73
CA ARG A 5 20.84 -1.12 -6.74
C ARG A 5 20.08 -1.81 -7.87
N ALA A 6 20.41 -3.06 -8.17
CA ALA A 6 19.80 -3.84 -9.23
C ALA A 6 19.37 -5.22 -8.68
N SER A 7 18.20 -5.68 -9.07
CA SER A 7 17.65 -6.97 -8.65
C SER A 7 17.01 -7.65 -9.84
N TYR A 8 17.29 -8.95 -10.01
CA TYR A 8 16.86 -9.74 -11.16
C TYR A 8 16.04 -10.93 -10.66
N LEU A 9 14.93 -11.19 -11.34
CA LEU A 9 14.14 -12.41 -11.10
C LEU A 9 14.75 -13.54 -11.94
N ALA A 10 14.99 -14.67 -11.29
CA ALA A 10 15.65 -15.83 -11.88
C ALA A 10 15.09 -17.12 -11.26
N SER A 11 15.23 -18.24 -11.97
CA SER A 11 14.90 -19.54 -11.39
C SER A 11 15.85 -19.88 -10.24
N PRO A 12 15.43 -20.67 -9.23
CA PRO A 12 16.30 -21.07 -8.12
C PRO A 12 17.70 -21.59 -8.52
N PRO A 13 17.86 -22.50 -9.50
CA PRO A 13 19.19 -22.94 -9.91
C PRO A 13 20.04 -21.82 -10.54
N LEU A 14 19.42 -20.85 -11.21
CA LEU A 14 20.13 -19.72 -11.80
C LEU A 14 20.61 -18.72 -10.73
N VAL A 15 19.87 -18.59 -9.62
CA VAL A 15 20.35 -17.84 -8.43
C VAL A 15 21.64 -18.46 -7.89
N VAL A 16 21.69 -19.79 -7.78
CA VAL A 16 22.91 -20.52 -7.35
C VAL A 16 24.03 -20.31 -8.36
N ALA A 17 23.74 -20.44 -9.65
CA ALA A 17 24.74 -20.26 -10.71
C ALA A 17 25.41 -18.86 -10.67
N TYR A 18 24.61 -17.79 -10.55
CA TYR A 18 25.16 -16.44 -10.43
C TYR A 18 25.83 -16.18 -9.09
N ALA A 19 25.39 -16.84 -8.01
CA ALA A 19 26.08 -16.79 -6.73
C ALA A 19 27.48 -17.43 -6.81
N LEU A 20 27.61 -18.57 -7.50
CA LEU A 20 28.91 -19.21 -7.77
C LEU A 20 29.79 -18.34 -8.67
N ALA A 21 29.21 -17.76 -9.72
CA ALA A 21 29.91 -16.88 -10.65
C ALA A 21 30.37 -15.56 -10.00
N GLY A 22 29.65 -15.08 -8.99
CA GLY A 22 29.95 -13.85 -8.24
C GLY A 22 29.71 -12.53 -9.00
N ASP A 23 29.26 -12.58 -10.26
CA ASP A 23 29.00 -11.40 -11.09
C ASP A 23 27.86 -11.69 -12.09
N ILE A 24 26.83 -10.84 -12.08
CA ILE A 24 25.68 -10.92 -12.98
C ILE A 24 26.04 -10.62 -14.45
N ARG A 25 27.18 -9.96 -14.69
CA ARG A 25 27.65 -9.59 -16.03
C ARG A 25 28.35 -10.73 -16.76
N ARG A 26 28.65 -11.85 -16.09
CA ARG A 26 29.26 -13.02 -16.74
C ARG A 26 28.29 -13.67 -17.72
N ASN A 27 28.81 -14.09 -18.86
CA ASN A 27 28.06 -14.88 -19.82
C ASN A 27 28.14 -16.37 -19.42
N LEU A 28 27.18 -16.85 -18.62
CA LEU A 28 27.20 -18.23 -18.12
C LEU A 28 27.10 -19.31 -19.22
N ALA A 29 26.82 -18.93 -20.48
CA ALA A 29 26.86 -19.86 -21.61
C ALA A 29 28.28 -20.18 -22.07
N THR A 30 29.21 -19.22 -21.95
CA THR A 30 30.57 -19.32 -22.49
C THR A 30 31.65 -19.21 -21.45
N ASP A 31 31.38 -18.57 -20.32
CA ASP A 31 32.37 -18.29 -19.28
C ASP A 31 32.34 -19.40 -18.22
N PRO A 32 33.49 -19.83 -17.69
CA PRO A 32 33.52 -20.77 -16.58
C PRO A 32 32.94 -20.13 -15.30
N LEU A 33 32.26 -20.93 -14.49
CA LEU A 33 31.78 -20.53 -13.17
C LEU A 33 32.96 -20.37 -12.19
N GLY A 34 33.95 -21.25 -12.33
CA GLY A 34 35.18 -21.26 -11.53
C GLY A 34 36.11 -22.37 -11.99
N THR A 35 37.11 -22.68 -11.17
CA THR A 35 38.04 -23.79 -11.37
C THR A 35 37.83 -24.85 -10.31
N ASP A 36 37.98 -26.12 -10.66
CA ASP A 36 38.00 -27.21 -9.70
C ASP A 36 39.34 -27.30 -8.93
N ARG A 37 39.50 -28.34 -8.11
CA ARG A 37 40.69 -28.57 -7.29
C ARG A 37 41.95 -28.88 -8.11
N ASP A 38 41.78 -29.35 -9.34
CA ASP A 38 42.85 -29.70 -10.26
C ASP A 38 43.18 -28.54 -11.22
N GLY A 39 42.51 -27.39 -11.06
CA GLY A 39 42.69 -26.20 -11.87
C GLY A 39 41.93 -26.23 -13.20
N LYS A 40 41.05 -27.20 -13.42
CA LYS A 40 40.24 -27.26 -14.64
C LYS A 40 39.07 -26.29 -14.54
N GLU A 41 38.81 -25.58 -15.63
CA GLU A 41 37.63 -24.73 -15.77
C GLU A 41 36.33 -25.56 -15.70
N VAL A 42 35.38 -25.11 -14.90
CA VAL A 42 34.06 -25.72 -14.73
C VAL A 42 32.99 -24.79 -15.28
N PHE A 43 32.21 -25.28 -16.24
CA PHE A 43 31.15 -24.52 -16.90
C PHE A 43 29.77 -24.86 -16.34
N LEU A 44 28.81 -23.94 -16.50
CA LEU A 44 27.42 -24.17 -16.04
C LEU A 44 26.82 -25.46 -16.61
N ARG A 45 27.08 -25.75 -17.89
CA ARG A 45 26.60 -26.97 -18.57
C ARG A 45 27.07 -28.28 -17.93
N GLU A 46 28.17 -28.27 -17.18
CA GLU A 46 28.69 -29.45 -16.47
C GLU A 46 28.00 -29.66 -15.12
N LEU A 47 27.38 -28.61 -14.55
CA LEU A 47 26.72 -28.66 -13.24
C LEU A 47 25.19 -28.63 -13.33
N TRP A 48 24.63 -28.21 -14.46
CA TRP A 48 23.20 -28.03 -14.62
C TRP A 48 22.48 -29.38 -14.73
N PRO A 49 21.59 -29.72 -13.79
CA PRO A 49 20.92 -31.01 -13.82
C PRO A 49 19.93 -31.07 -15.00
N SER A 50 19.87 -32.24 -15.63
CA SER A 50 18.85 -32.54 -16.62
C SER A 50 17.47 -32.67 -15.97
N ALA A 51 16.41 -32.48 -16.75
CA ALA A 51 15.04 -32.70 -16.26
C ALA A 51 14.81 -34.14 -15.77
N ALA A 52 15.51 -35.12 -16.35
CA ALA A 52 15.43 -36.51 -15.94
C ALA A 52 16.03 -36.73 -14.54
N GLU A 53 17.22 -36.18 -14.27
CA GLU A 53 17.87 -36.25 -12.95
C GLU A 53 17.03 -35.57 -11.87
N VAL A 54 16.45 -34.40 -12.17
CA VAL A 54 15.55 -33.70 -11.24
C VAL A 54 14.30 -34.55 -10.93
N ASN A 55 13.66 -35.10 -11.96
CA ASN A 55 12.47 -35.94 -11.77
C ASN A 55 12.76 -37.21 -10.98
N GLU A 56 13.92 -37.83 -11.20
CA GLU A 56 14.33 -39.01 -10.46
C GLU A 56 14.61 -38.68 -8.99
N ALA A 57 15.32 -37.58 -8.72
CA ALA A 57 15.54 -37.10 -7.36
C ALA A 57 14.22 -36.81 -6.63
N ILE A 58 13.25 -36.21 -7.31
CA ILE A 58 11.90 -35.95 -6.78
C ILE A 58 11.21 -37.27 -6.42
N ARG A 59 11.20 -38.27 -7.33
CA ARG A 59 10.56 -39.58 -7.07
C ARG A 59 11.21 -40.33 -5.92
N ALA A 60 12.54 -40.28 -5.82
CA ALA A 60 13.28 -40.95 -4.76
C ALA A 60 13.09 -40.28 -3.39
N SER A 61 12.85 -38.97 -3.36
CA SER A 61 12.88 -38.17 -2.13
C SER A 61 11.50 -37.79 -1.58
N LEU A 62 10.53 -37.48 -2.44
CA LEU A 62 9.20 -37.05 -1.99
C LEU A 62 8.31 -38.26 -1.73
N LYS A 63 7.92 -38.44 -0.46
CA LYS A 63 7.04 -39.52 -0.02
C LYS A 63 5.78 -38.96 0.62
N VAL A 64 4.65 -39.65 0.45
CA VAL A 64 3.34 -39.24 0.98
C VAL A 64 3.40 -39.04 2.49
N GLU A 65 4.15 -39.88 3.20
CA GLU A 65 4.29 -39.84 4.65
C GLU A 65 4.92 -38.53 5.15
N MET A 66 5.75 -37.88 4.31
CA MET A 66 6.28 -36.56 4.65
C MET A 66 5.15 -35.54 4.75
N PHE A 67 4.24 -35.52 3.77
CA PHE A 67 3.10 -34.62 3.78
C PHE A 67 2.16 -34.93 4.94
N THR A 68 1.77 -36.20 5.11
CA THR A 68 0.90 -36.62 6.22
C THR A 68 1.45 -36.18 7.57
N ARG A 69 2.74 -36.39 7.82
CA ARG A 69 3.40 -36.00 9.07
C ARG A 69 3.35 -34.49 9.31
N GLU A 70 3.65 -33.67 8.30
CA GLU A 70 3.63 -32.21 8.49
C GLU A 70 2.19 -31.69 8.68
N TYR A 71 1.19 -32.25 7.98
CA TYR A 71 -0.21 -31.84 8.12
C TYR A 71 -0.84 -32.27 9.45
N GLU A 72 -0.47 -33.41 10.00
CA GLU A 72 -0.93 -33.85 11.33
C GLU A 72 -0.49 -32.91 12.45
N ARG A 73 0.63 -32.19 12.26
CA ARG A 73 1.28 -31.36 13.28
C ARG A 73 1.21 -29.87 13.01
N ILE A 74 0.47 -29.45 11.98
CA ILE A 74 0.49 -28.07 11.49
C ILE A 74 0.05 -27.04 12.55
N TYR A 75 -0.70 -27.48 13.57
CA TYR A 75 -1.18 -26.65 14.68
C TYR A 75 -0.41 -26.85 15.99
N ASP A 76 0.48 -27.84 16.06
CA ASP A 76 1.18 -28.18 17.31
C ASP A 76 2.11 -27.04 17.75
N GLY A 77 2.75 -26.36 16.78
CA GLY A 77 3.78 -25.36 17.02
C GLY A 77 5.01 -25.93 17.74
N ASP A 78 5.93 -25.05 18.11
CA ASP A 78 7.09 -25.40 18.94
C ASP A 78 6.81 -25.18 20.44
N GLU A 79 7.80 -25.46 21.30
CA GLU A 79 7.67 -25.23 22.74
C GLU A 79 7.36 -23.77 23.09
N ASN A 80 7.82 -22.81 22.28
CA ASN A 80 7.55 -21.39 22.51
C ASN A 80 6.08 -21.09 22.25
N TRP A 81 5.53 -21.57 21.12
CA TRP A 81 4.12 -21.44 20.77
C TRP A 81 3.21 -22.01 21.86
N GLN A 82 3.52 -23.23 22.33
CA GLN A 82 2.71 -23.91 23.35
C GLN A 82 2.75 -23.23 24.73
N ARG A 83 3.83 -22.51 25.05
CA ARG A 83 3.98 -21.77 26.31
C ARG A 83 3.33 -20.37 26.26
N MET A 84 2.92 -19.89 25.10
CA MET A 84 2.26 -18.58 24.99
C MET A 84 0.88 -18.63 25.64
N SER A 85 0.68 -17.83 26.67
CA SER A 85 -0.66 -17.57 27.20
C SER A 85 -1.44 -16.68 26.24
N ALA A 86 -2.62 -17.12 25.81
CA ALA A 86 -3.55 -16.32 25.03
C ALA A 86 -4.83 -16.06 25.84
N PRO A 87 -5.42 -14.86 25.80
CA PRO A 87 -6.71 -14.59 26.43
C PRO A 87 -7.80 -15.46 25.81
N THR A 88 -8.77 -15.86 26.62
CA THR A 88 -9.95 -16.64 26.17
C THR A 88 -11.18 -15.74 26.10
N GLY A 89 -11.99 -15.92 25.06
CA GLY A 89 -13.25 -15.20 24.89
C GLY A 89 -13.44 -14.64 23.47
N PRO A 90 -14.65 -14.13 23.17
CA PRO A 90 -15.00 -13.64 21.83
C PRO A 90 -14.57 -12.20 21.57
N ILE A 91 -14.17 -11.44 22.60
CA ILE A 91 -13.78 -10.02 22.51
C ILE A 91 -12.32 -9.89 22.90
N TYR A 92 -11.55 -9.17 22.07
CA TYR A 92 -10.14 -8.89 22.31
C TYR A 92 -9.97 -7.79 23.36
N ASP A 93 -9.14 -8.05 24.38
CA ASP A 93 -8.82 -7.06 25.42
C ASP A 93 -7.67 -6.16 24.94
N TRP A 94 -8.01 -4.95 24.51
CA TRP A 94 -7.05 -4.01 23.94
C TRP A 94 -6.14 -3.42 25.02
N ASP A 95 -4.84 -3.77 24.98
CA ASP A 95 -3.85 -3.12 25.85
C ASP A 95 -3.51 -1.70 25.35
N PRO A 96 -3.83 -0.63 26.12
CA PRO A 96 -3.54 0.73 25.72
C PRO A 96 -2.03 1.05 25.64
N LYS A 97 -1.16 0.22 26.24
CA LYS A 97 0.30 0.35 26.18
C LYS A 97 0.92 -0.38 24.98
N SER A 98 0.17 -1.27 24.32
CA SER A 98 0.68 -2.04 23.21
C SER A 98 1.13 -1.15 22.06
N THR A 99 2.36 -1.37 21.59
CA THR A 99 2.90 -0.72 20.39
C THR A 99 2.78 -1.61 19.14
N TYR A 100 2.15 -2.78 19.25
CA TYR A 100 1.99 -3.76 18.17
C TYR A 100 0.54 -3.95 17.72
N VAL A 101 -0.40 -3.93 18.66
CA VAL A 101 -1.83 -4.20 18.40
C VAL A 101 -2.64 -3.10 19.06
N ARG A 102 -3.38 -2.33 18.25
CA ARG A 102 -4.17 -1.17 18.68
C ARG A 102 -5.53 -1.18 17.98
N GLU A 103 -6.58 -0.89 18.73
CA GLU A 103 -7.93 -0.79 18.18
C GLU A 103 -7.98 0.27 17.07
N PRO A 104 -8.34 -0.08 15.83
CA PRO A 104 -8.38 0.90 14.75
C PRO A 104 -9.71 1.67 14.76
N PRO A 105 -9.71 2.96 14.36
CA PRO A 105 -10.88 3.82 14.44
C PRO A 105 -11.89 3.61 13.30
N PHE A 106 -11.88 2.46 12.60
CA PHE A 106 -12.69 2.24 11.38
C PHE A 106 -14.20 2.27 11.62
N PHE A 107 -14.63 2.09 12.86
CA PHE A 107 -16.04 2.07 13.26
C PHE A 107 -16.42 3.27 14.15
N GLU A 108 -15.48 4.17 14.44
CA GLU A 108 -15.76 5.35 15.25
C GLU A 108 -16.79 6.25 14.56
N GLY A 109 -17.84 6.62 15.28
CA GLY A 109 -18.94 7.42 14.73
C GLY A 109 -19.85 6.69 13.73
N MET A 110 -19.69 5.36 13.54
CA MET A 110 -20.55 4.58 12.66
C MET A 110 -22.00 4.60 13.15
N ARG A 111 -22.92 4.97 12.26
CA ARG A 111 -24.37 4.90 12.50
C ARG A 111 -24.95 3.56 12.01
N PRO A 112 -26.05 3.07 12.63
CA PRO A 112 -26.76 1.88 12.17
C PRO A 112 -27.16 1.97 10.70
N GLU A 113 -27.67 3.12 10.28
CA GLU A 113 -27.97 3.42 8.88
C GLU A 113 -26.80 4.14 8.19
N PRO A 114 -26.51 3.85 6.90
CA PRO A 114 -25.50 4.57 6.15
C PRO A 114 -25.81 6.06 6.04
N THR A 115 -24.77 6.90 6.19
CA THR A 115 -24.91 8.32 5.89
C THR A 115 -24.92 8.52 4.37
N PRO A 116 -25.84 9.34 3.82
CA PRO A 116 -25.83 9.63 2.39
C PRO A 116 -24.47 10.14 1.91
N LEU A 117 -24.08 9.75 0.70
CA LEU A 117 -22.88 10.30 0.08
C LEU A 117 -23.03 11.81 -0.07
N SER A 118 -21.98 12.54 0.33
CA SER A 118 -21.89 13.99 0.15
C SER A 118 -20.91 14.32 -0.95
N ASP A 119 -21.11 15.46 -1.60
CA ASP A 119 -20.09 16.03 -2.48
C ASP A 119 -18.78 16.26 -1.71
N ILE A 120 -17.66 16.22 -2.43
CA ILE A 120 -16.35 16.57 -1.91
C ILE A 120 -16.07 18.00 -2.36
N VAL A 121 -16.05 18.95 -1.43
CA VAL A 121 -15.99 20.39 -1.73
C VAL A 121 -14.66 20.98 -1.29
N GLU A 122 -14.03 21.76 -2.18
CA GLU A 122 -12.77 22.48 -1.93
C GLU A 122 -11.64 21.61 -1.35
N ALA A 123 -11.56 20.35 -1.80
CA ALA A 123 -10.54 19.43 -1.36
C ALA A 123 -9.14 19.85 -1.84
N ARG A 124 -8.11 19.47 -1.08
CA ARG A 124 -6.71 19.72 -1.41
C ARG A 124 -5.98 18.43 -1.76
N ALA A 125 -5.10 18.50 -2.74
CA ALA A 125 -4.19 17.39 -3.02
C ALA A 125 -3.19 17.25 -1.87
N LEU A 126 -3.22 16.12 -1.16
CA LEU A 126 -2.23 15.79 -0.14
C LEU A 126 -0.91 15.32 -0.79
N VAL A 127 -1.04 14.59 -1.90
CA VAL A 127 0.07 14.09 -2.72
C VAL A 127 -0.28 14.17 -4.20
N ILE A 128 0.72 14.50 -5.02
CA ILE A 128 0.66 14.40 -6.48
C ILE A 128 1.81 13.52 -6.93
N LEU A 129 1.49 12.37 -7.50
CA LEU A 129 2.43 11.31 -7.77
C LEU A 129 2.53 11.04 -9.28
N GLY A 130 3.65 10.46 -9.70
CA GLY A 130 3.88 10.05 -11.09
C GLY A 130 3.26 8.69 -11.43
N ASP A 131 3.83 8.04 -12.43
CA ASP A 131 3.44 6.71 -12.89
C ASP A 131 4.00 5.58 -11.99
N SER A 132 3.37 4.41 -12.07
CA SER A 132 3.80 3.13 -11.49
C SER A 132 4.09 3.21 -9.98
N ILE A 133 3.29 3.99 -9.25
CA ILE A 133 3.35 4.07 -7.80
C ILE A 133 2.90 2.74 -7.20
N THR A 134 3.88 1.95 -6.75
CA THR A 134 3.58 0.66 -6.10
C THR A 134 2.94 0.82 -4.71
N THR A 135 2.27 -0.23 -4.23
CA THR A 135 1.77 -0.28 -2.85
C THR A 135 2.86 -0.19 -1.78
N ASP A 136 4.13 -0.43 -2.12
CA ASP A 136 5.27 -0.21 -1.21
C ASP A 136 5.62 1.28 -1.07
N HIS A 137 5.31 2.10 -2.08
CA HIS A 137 5.40 3.56 -1.95
C HIS A 137 4.29 4.10 -1.03
N ILE A 138 3.07 3.56 -1.18
CA ILE A 138 1.88 3.98 -0.40
C ILE A 138 1.94 3.47 1.04
N SER A 139 2.34 2.21 1.25
CA SER A 139 2.40 1.55 2.55
C SER A 139 3.67 0.70 2.64
N PRO A 140 4.84 1.30 2.93
CA PRO A 140 6.10 0.57 3.07
C PRO A 140 6.01 -0.52 4.13
N ALA A 141 6.72 -1.63 3.93
CA ALA A 141 6.76 -2.75 4.90
C ALA A 141 8.13 -2.88 5.59
N GLY A 142 9.14 -2.15 5.11
CA GLY A 142 10.52 -2.24 5.59
C GLY A 142 10.79 -1.46 6.88
N SER A 143 12.04 -1.07 7.07
CA SER A 143 12.51 -0.36 8.26
C SER A 143 11.84 1.00 8.44
N ILE A 144 11.64 1.38 9.71
CA ILE A 144 11.05 2.66 10.11
C ILE A 144 12.18 3.68 10.35
N PRO A 145 12.26 4.80 9.60
CA PRO A 145 13.27 5.83 9.86
C PRO A 145 13.04 6.51 11.22
N PRO A 146 14.07 6.74 12.05
CA PRO A 146 13.94 7.40 13.35
C PRO A 146 13.24 8.76 13.31
N ASP A 147 13.58 9.59 12.33
CA ASP A 147 13.05 10.95 12.20
C ASP A 147 11.68 11.00 11.50
N SER A 148 11.18 9.86 11.00
CA SER A 148 9.83 9.80 10.41
C SER A 148 8.74 10.03 11.46
N PRO A 149 7.50 10.39 11.05
CA PRO A 149 6.38 10.49 11.99
C PRO A 149 6.18 9.21 12.82
N ALA A 150 6.29 8.04 12.21
CA ALA A 150 6.15 6.75 12.89
C ALA A 150 7.30 6.50 13.89
N GLY A 151 8.53 6.85 13.51
CA GLY A 151 9.69 6.76 14.40
C GLY A 151 9.56 7.67 15.62
N ARG A 152 9.19 8.95 15.40
CA ARG A 152 8.91 9.91 16.48
C ARG A 152 7.82 9.42 17.43
N TYR A 153 6.75 8.81 16.89
CA TYR A 153 5.69 8.20 17.69
C TYR A 153 6.21 7.04 18.57
N LEU A 154 7.02 6.14 18.01
CA LEU A 154 7.59 5.02 18.75
C LEU A 154 8.53 5.48 19.88
N VAL A 155 9.39 6.46 19.62
CA VAL A 155 10.24 7.09 20.66
C VAL A 155 9.39 7.72 21.75
N ALA A 156 8.33 8.44 21.39
CA ALA A 156 7.42 9.04 22.37
C ALA A 156 6.67 7.99 23.22
N LYS A 157 6.55 6.75 22.73
CA LYS A 157 6.02 5.60 23.48
C LYS A 157 7.09 4.83 24.26
N GLY A 158 8.33 5.30 24.29
CA GLY A 158 9.45 4.67 25.00
C GLY A 158 10.02 3.44 24.29
N VAL A 159 9.80 3.29 22.99
CA VAL A 159 10.38 2.19 22.21
C VAL A 159 11.77 2.58 21.74
N GLU A 160 12.77 1.76 22.08
CA GLU A 160 14.14 1.95 21.65
C GLU A 160 14.31 1.71 20.15
N ARG A 161 15.28 2.40 19.53
CA ARG A 161 15.49 2.31 18.06
C ARG A 161 15.75 0.89 17.57
N SER A 162 16.46 0.08 18.34
CA SER A 162 16.71 -1.34 18.02
C SER A 162 15.43 -2.18 18.00
N GLU A 163 14.38 -1.72 18.67
CA GLU A 163 13.10 -2.42 18.83
C GLU A 163 11.99 -1.88 17.90
N PHE A 164 12.30 -0.92 17.03
CA PHE A 164 11.34 -0.40 16.06
C PHE A 164 10.72 -1.50 15.20
N ASN A 165 11.53 -2.53 14.89
CA ASN A 165 11.19 -3.57 13.95
C ASN A 165 10.88 -2.96 12.57
N SER A 166 9.93 -3.50 11.83
CA SER A 166 9.52 -3.03 10.50
C SER A 166 8.08 -2.53 10.50
N TYR A 167 7.71 -1.72 9.52
CA TYR A 167 6.31 -1.37 9.29
C TYR A 167 5.44 -2.62 9.12
N GLY A 168 5.96 -3.67 8.48
CA GLY A 168 5.30 -4.96 8.33
C GLY A 168 4.97 -5.63 9.67
N ALA A 169 5.91 -5.60 10.62
CA ALA A 169 5.70 -6.13 11.97
C ALA A 169 4.74 -5.29 12.82
N ARG A 170 4.53 -4.02 12.46
CA ARG A 170 3.66 -3.08 13.18
C ARG A 170 2.24 -3.03 12.62
N ARG A 171 1.86 -3.88 11.65
CA ARG A 171 0.57 -3.81 10.92
C ARG A 171 -0.69 -3.89 11.78
N GLY A 172 -0.59 -4.39 13.00
CA GLY A 172 -1.69 -4.38 13.99
C GLY A 172 -1.88 -3.03 14.70
N ASN A 173 -0.99 -2.06 14.48
CA ASN A 173 -1.00 -0.76 15.13
C ASN A 173 -1.28 0.35 14.12
N HIS A 174 -2.53 0.82 14.08
CA HIS A 174 -2.94 1.84 13.12
C HIS A 174 -2.16 3.17 13.27
N GLU A 175 -1.74 3.53 14.48
CA GLU A 175 -0.99 4.77 14.76
C GLU A 175 0.37 4.78 14.05
N VAL A 176 1.04 3.63 13.99
CA VAL A 176 2.32 3.50 13.28
C VAL A 176 2.09 3.52 11.77
N LEU A 177 1.06 2.82 11.30
CA LEU A 177 0.84 2.61 9.87
C LEU A 177 0.26 3.83 9.17
N VAL A 178 -0.63 4.59 9.81
CA VAL A 178 -1.09 5.89 9.28
C VAL A 178 0.08 6.86 9.14
N ARG A 179 0.97 6.91 10.13
CA ARG A 179 2.20 7.71 10.11
C ARG A 179 3.23 7.23 9.10
N GLY A 180 3.16 5.96 8.72
CA GLY A 180 3.96 5.35 7.66
C GLY A 180 3.34 5.41 6.28
N THR A 181 2.11 5.94 6.14
CA THR A 181 1.42 6.01 4.85
C THR A 181 2.07 7.08 3.98
N PHE A 182 2.36 6.74 2.73
CA PHE A 182 3.26 7.47 1.84
C PHE A 182 4.67 7.69 2.46
N GLY A 183 5.04 6.79 3.39
CA GLY A 183 6.26 6.85 4.20
C GLY A 183 7.54 6.41 3.50
N ASN A 184 7.45 5.98 2.23
CA ASN A 184 8.59 5.41 1.52
C ASN A 184 9.63 6.50 1.23
N ILE A 185 10.89 6.24 1.59
CA ILE A 185 12.00 7.20 1.41
C ILE A 185 12.30 7.54 -0.05
N ARG A 186 11.77 6.76 -1.01
CA ARG A 186 11.92 6.98 -2.45
C ARG A 186 10.68 7.57 -3.13
N LEU A 187 9.65 7.90 -2.35
CA LEU A 187 8.46 8.52 -2.90
C LEU A 187 8.80 9.90 -3.49
N ARG A 188 8.31 10.19 -4.69
CA ARG A 188 8.47 11.49 -5.35
C ARG A 188 7.11 12.15 -5.46
N ASN A 189 6.90 13.15 -4.62
CA ASN A 189 5.69 13.96 -4.60
C ASN A 189 5.94 15.28 -5.34
N GLN A 190 5.16 15.60 -6.37
CA GLN A 190 5.37 16.78 -7.21
C GLN A 190 5.10 18.11 -6.47
N LEU A 191 4.52 18.06 -5.26
CA LEU A 191 4.29 19.23 -4.40
C LEU A 191 5.56 19.75 -3.72
N THR A 192 6.64 18.97 -3.70
CA THR A 192 7.93 19.30 -3.06
C THR A 192 9.10 18.78 -3.91
N PRO A 193 10.26 19.46 -3.94
CA PRO A 193 11.46 18.91 -4.54
C PRO A 193 12.09 17.75 -3.74
N ARG A 194 11.64 17.51 -2.50
CA ARG A 194 12.24 16.55 -1.58
C ARG A 194 11.71 15.14 -1.82
N GLU A 195 12.63 14.17 -1.94
CA GLU A 195 12.28 12.74 -2.00
C GLU A 195 11.92 12.22 -0.59
N GLY A 196 10.93 11.34 -0.53
CA GLY A 196 10.47 10.68 0.68
C GLY A 196 9.05 11.06 1.09
N TYR A 197 8.81 11.06 2.40
CA TYR A 197 7.51 11.23 3.03
C TYR A 197 7.09 12.70 3.20
N TRP A 198 7.44 13.55 2.24
CA TRP A 198 7.28 15.00 2.30
C TRP A 198 6.16 15.50 1.38
N THR A 199 5.52 16.58 1.80
CA THR A 199 4.53 17.32 1.00
C THR A 199 4.56 18.79 1.38
N LYS A 200 3.67 19.57 0.76
CA LYS A 200 3.46 20.98 1.07
C LYS A 200 2.03 21.18 1.54
N HIS A 201 1.86 21.82 2.69
CA HIS A 201 0.57 22.34 3.10
C HIS A 201 0.23 23.56 2.23
N LEU A 202 -0.77 23.42 1.36
CA LEU A 202 -1.01 24.38 0.27
C LEU A 202 -1.46 25.77 0.74
N PRO A 203 -2.30 25.92 1.79
CA PRO A 203 -2.75 27.24 2.24
C PRO A 203 -1.63 28.23 2.59
N ASP A 204 -0.54 27.77 3.19
CA ASP A 204 0.59 28.63 3.62
C ASP A 204 1.93 28.22 3.01
N ALA A 205 1.92 27.25 2.09
CA ALA A 205 3.06 26.74 1.35
C ALA A 205 4.18 26.12 2.22
N GLU A 206 3.88 25.73 3.46
CA GLU A 206 4.85 25.12 4.36
C GLU A 206 5.17 23.67 3.96
N GLU A 207 6.45 23.33 3.82
CA GLU A 207 6.90 21.95 3.60
C GLU A 207 6.92 21.17 4.91
N MET A 208 6.27 20.00 4.93
CA MET A 208 6.19 19.13 6.10
C MET A 208 5.99 17.68 5.70
N THR A 209 5.90 16.78 6.69
CA THR A 209 5.63 15.36 6.38
C THR A 209 4.18 15.18 5.93
N ILE A 210 3.92 14.17 5.11
CA ILE A 210 2.57 13.86 4.62
C ILE A 210 1.58 13.62 5.76
N PHE A 211 2.02 12.93 6.81
CA PHE A 211 1.21 12.73 8.01
C PHE A 211 0.89 14.06 8.70
N ASP A 212 1.90 14.89 8.97
CA ASP A 212 1.69 16.17 9.66
C ASP A 212 0.76 17.11 8.86
N ALA A 213 0.90 17.16 7.54
CA ALA A 213 0.00 17.91 6.66
C ALA A 213 -1.45 17.39 6.74
N SER A 214 -1.63 16.06 6.79
CA SER A 214 -2.95 15.44 6.91
C SER A 214 -3.65 15.79 8.22
N GLU A 215 -2.91 15.83 9.33
CA GLU A 215 -3.45 16.23 10.64
C GLU A 215 -3.86 17.70 10.63
N ARG A 216 -3.08 18.56 9.98
CA ARG A 216 -3.40 19.99 9.85
C ARG A 216 -4.68 20.21 9.05
N TYR A 217 -4.79 19.61 7.87
CA TYR A 217 -6.01 19.69 7.08
C TYR A 217 -7.23 19.09 7.79
N ARG A 218 -7.05 18.05 8.61
CA ARG A 218 -8.12 17.51 9.44
C ARG A 218 -8.60 18.55 10.46
N GLY A 219 -7.69 19.29 11.09
CA GLY A 219 -8.00 20.41 11.98
C GLY A 219 -8.76 21.54 11.29
N ASP A 220 -8.43 21.81 10.02
CA ASP A 220 -9.07 22.84 9.20
C ASP A 220 -10.42 22.38 8.58
N GLY A 221 -10.77 21.09 8.72
CA GLY A 221 -11.98 20.52 8.13
C GLY A 221 -11.93 20.39 6.60
N VAL A 222 -10.73 20.38 6.01
CA VAL A 222 -10.51 20.35 4.57
C VAL A 222 -10.39 18.90 4.07
N PRO A 223 -11.23 18.45 3.12
CA PRO A 223 -11.11 17.12 2.55
C PRO A 223 -9.85 16.96 1.70
N LEU A 224 -9.32 15.73 1.64
CA LEU A 224 -8.07 15.47 0.92
C LEU A 224 -8.25 14.54 -0.28
N LEU A 225 -7.40 14.75 -1.28
CA LEU A 225 -7.26 13.91 -2.46
C LEU A 225 -5.83 13.37 -2.58
N ALA A 226 -5.69 12.22 -3.22
CA ALA A 226 -4.42 11.83 -3.84
C ALA A 226 -4.57 11.91 -5.37
N ILE A 227 -3.57 12.44 -6.05
CA ILE A 227 -3.54 12.47 -7.52
C ILE A 227 -2.33 11.68 -8.00
N ALA A 228 -2.49 10.86 -9.04
CA ALA A 228 -1.43 9.99 -9.54
C ALA A 228 -1.44 9.87 -11.07
N GLY A 229 -0.33 9.37 -11.63
CA GLY A 229 -0.23 8.99 -13.02
C GLY A 229 -0.83 7.60 -13.29
N LYS A 230 -0.18 6.85 -14.17
CA LYS A 230 -0.61 5.51 -14.61
C LYS A 230 -0.24 4.43 -13.59
N GLU A 231 -0.96 3.33 -13.62
CA GLU A 231 -0.68 2.11 -12.84
C GLU A 231 -0.58 2.37 -11.32
N TYR A 232 -1.44 3.26 -10.81
CA TYR A 232 -1.46 3.61 -9.40
C TYR A 232 -1.84 2.39 -8.54
N GLY A 233 -0.97 2.06 -7.58
CA GLY A 233 -1.13 0.94 -6.65
C GLY A 233 -0.61 -0.40 -7.17
N SER A 234 0.39 -0.41 -8.05
CA SER A 234 0.96 -1.65 -8.57
C SER A 234 1.72 -2.49 -7.52
N GLY A 235 1.92 -3.77 -7.79
CA GLY A 235 2.72 -4.66 -6.93
C GLY A 235 1.90 -5.42 -5.89
N SER A 236 2.49 -5.64 -4.70
CA SER A 236 1.92 -6.54 -3.68
C SER A 236 0.56 -6.07 -3.18
N SER A 237 -0.37 -7.02 -2.92
CA SER A 237 -1.61 -6.69 -2.23
C SER A 237 -1.32 -6.31 -0.77
N ARG A 238 -1.55 -5.05 -0.41
CA ARG A 238 -1.42 -4.52 0.95
C ARG A 238 -2.67 -3.73 1.29
N ASP A 239 -3.44 -4.20 2.27
CA ASP A 239 -4.66 -3.53 2.75
C ASP A 239 -4.39 -2.12 3.29
N TRP A 240 -3.24 -1.93 3.95
CA TRP A 240 -2.78 -0.65 4.46
C TRP A 240 -2.51 0.40 3.39
N ALA A 241 -2.34 0.00 2.11
CA ALA A 241 -2.29 0.94 1.01
C ALA A 241 -3.65 1.62 0.73
N ALA A 242 -4.76 1.13 1.31
CA ALA A 242 -6.07 1.80 1.28
C ALA A 242 -6.50 2.30 2.68
N LYS A 243 -6.25 1.51 3.75
CA LYS A 243 -6.54 1.92 5.13
C LYS A 243 -5.74 3.16 5.54
N GLY A 244 -4.46 3.23 5.15
CA GLY A 244 -3.59 4.36 5.42
C GLY A 244 -4.14 5.66 4.83
N PRO A 245 -4.36 5.75 3.50
CA PRO A 245 -4.95 6.93 2.88
C PRO A 245 -6.30 7.35 3.48
N LEU A 246 -7.17 6.38 3.83
CA LEU A 246 -8.43 6.68 4.51
C LEU A 246 -8.18 7.40 5.85
N LEU A 247 -7.26 6.88 6.68
CA LEU A 247 -6.94 7.47 7.97
C LEU A 247 -6.18 8.80 7.86
N LEU A 248 -5.46 9.04 6.75
CA LEU A 248 -4.95 10.38 6.43
C LEU A 248 -6.08 11.36 6.05
N GLY A 249 -7.32 10.90 5.84
CA GLY A 249 -8.46 11.73 5.45
C GLY A 249 -8.64 11.89 3.94
N ILE A 250 -7.98 11.05 3.12
CA ILE A 250 -8.19 11.05 1.68
C ILE A 250 -9.58 10.50 1.36
N ARG A 251 -10.39 11.30 0.66
CA ARG A 251 -11.77 10.99 0.28
C ARG A 251 -11.90 10.42 -1.12
N ALA A 252 -11.00 10.82 -2.03
CA ALA A 252 -10.94 10.29 -3.38
C ALA A 252 -9.50 10.26 -3.91
N VAL A 253 -9.27 9.38 -4.88
CA VAL A 253 -8.01 9.32 -5.64
C VAL A 253 -8.34 9.61 -7.11
N ILE A 254 -7.61 10.53 -7.73
CA ILE A 254 -7.70 10.79 -9.18
C ILE A 254 -6.42 10.27 -9.85
N ALA A 255 -6.52 9.26 -10.73
CA ALA A 255 -5.35 8.69 -11.41
C ALA A 255 -5.54 8.61 -12.92
N GLU A 256 -4.46 8.48 -13.69
CA GLU A 256 -4.58 8.15 -15.12
C GLU A 256 -4.98 6.69 -15.33
N SER A 257 -4.55 5.79 -14.44
CA SER A 257 -5.06 4.42 -14.36
C SER A 257 -4.74 3.77 -13.01
N PHE A 258 -5.49 2.73 -12.65
CA PHE A 258 -5.29 1.96 -11.42
C PHE A 258 -4.87 0.52 -11.69
N GLU A 259 -4.06 -0.05 -10.80
CA GLU A 259 -3.95 -1.51 -10.71
C GLU A 259 -5.25 -2.09 -10.11
N ARG A 260 -5.73 -3.21 -10.67
CA ARG A 260 -7.03 -3.82 -10.37
C ARG A 260 -7.24 -4.11 -8.89
N ILE A 261 -6.24 -4.67 -8.20
CA ILE A 261 -6.37 -5.05 -6.78
C ILE A 261 -6.43 -3.78 -5.92
N HIS A 262 -5.58 -2.80 -6.21
CA HIS A 262 -5.52 -1.58 -5.42
C HIS A 262 -6.81 -0.75 -5.55
N ARG A 263 -7.34 -0.59 -6.77
CA ARG A 263 -8.65 0.04 -7.00
C ARG A 263 -9.73 -0.57 -6.12
N SER A 264 -9.79 -1.90 -6.09
CA SER A 264 -10.79 -2.63 -5.29
C SER A 264 -10.61 -2.42 -3.78
N ASN A 265 -9.35 -2.31 -3.31
CA ASN A 265 -9.07 -1.97 -1.90
C ASN A 265 -9.49 -0.53 -1.54
N LEU A 266 -9.30 0.44 -2.43
CA LEU A 266 -9.76 1.82 -2.22
C LEU A 266 -11.28 1.86 -2.03
N VAL A 267 -12.03 1.22 -2.94
CA VAL A 267 -13.49 1.10 -2.84
C VAL A 267 -13.90 0.38 -1.54
N GLY A 268 -13.23 -0.72 -1.22
CA GLY A 268 -13.48 -1.48 0.01
C GLY A 268 -13.28 -0.65 1.28
N MET A 269 -12.42 0.37 1.24
CA MET A 269 -12.21 1.30 2.36
C MET A 269 -13.08 2.57 2.28
N GLY A 270 -13.96 2.68 1.28
CA GLY A 270 -14.83 3.85 1.13
C GLY A 270 -14.16 5.06 0.45
N ILE A 271 -12.99 4.88 -0.17
CA ILE A 271 -12.30 5.92 -0.94
C ILE A 271 -12.79 5.84 -2.39
N LEU A 272 -13.18 6.98 -2.97
CA LEU A 272 -13.69 7.05 -4.34
C LEU A 272 -12.54 7.03 -5.37
N PRO A 273 -12.37 5.98 -6.20
CA PRO A 273 -11.40 5.99 -7.28
C PRO A 273 -11.96 6.69 -8.52
N LEU A 274 -11.25 7.69 -9.02
CA LEU A 274 -11.59 8.49 -10.18
C LEU A 274 -10.46 8.38 -11.20
N GLU A 275 -10.81 8.18 -12.46
CA GLU A 275 -9.84 8.05 -13.54
C GLU A 275 -10.01 9.20 -14.53
N PHE A 276 -8.90 9.84 -14.93
CA PHE A 276 -8.94 10.82 -16.01
C PHE A 276 -9.51 10.19 -17.30
N LEU A 277 -10.12 11.01 -18.17
CA LEU A 277 -10.51 10.51 -19.49
C LEU A 277 -9.29 10.07 -20.30
N PRO A 278 -9.45 9.18 -21.30
CA PRO A 278 -8.33 8.72 -22.12
C PRO A 278 -7.52 9.88 -22.72
N GLY A 279 -6.24 9.95 -22.39
CA GLY A 279 -5.32 11.01 -22.84
C GLY A 279 -5.30 12.27 -21.97
N GLU A 280 -6.17 12.36 -20.96
CA GLU A 280 -6.18 13.45 -19.98
C GLU A 280 -5.30 13.14 -18.77
N SER A 281 -4.72 14.18 -18.19
CA SER A 281 -3.97 14.17 -16.94
C SER A 281 -3.96 15.59 -16.35
N LEU A 282 -3.51 15.74 -15.10
CA LEU A 282 -3.25 17.06 -14.49
C LEU A 282 -2.52 17.99 -15.47
N ARG A 283 -1.42 17.49 -16.07
CA ARG A 283 -0.57 18.25 -16.97
C ARG A 283 -1.26 18.62 -18.28
N SER A 284 -1.96 17.68 -18.94
CA SER A 284 -2.63 18.01 -20.22
C SER A 284 -3.82 18.94 -20.01
N LEU A 285 -4.42 18.91 -18.82
CA LEU A 285 -5.41 19.89 -18.37
C LEU A 285 -4.78 21.21 -17.90
N GLY A 286 -3.46 21.39 -17.96
CA GLY A 286 -2.80 22.65 -17.54
C GLY A 286 -3.02 22.98 -16.06
N LEU A 287 -3.26 21.96 -15.24
CA LEU A 287 -3.45 22.06 -13.79
C LEU A 287 -2.13 21.71 -13.09
N SER A 288 -1.87 22.40 -12.00
CA SER A 288 -0.67 22.22 -11.19
C SER A 288 -0.87 21.22 -10.04
N GLY A 289 -2.13 21.01 -9.66
CA GLY A 289 -2.55 20.26 -8.48
C GLY A 289 -2.54 21.07 -7.18
N THR A 290 -2.20 22.36 -7.21
CA THR A 290 -2.33 23.27 -6.06
C THR A 290 -3.73 23.90 -5.96
N GLU A 291 -4.61 23.60 -6.91
CA GLU A 291 -5.99 24.08 -6.94
C GLU A 291 -6.82 23.51 -5.76
N ALA A 292 -7.97 24.12 -5.50
CA ALA A 292 -9.03 23.50 -4.71
C ALA A 292 -9.91 22.66 -5.64
N PHE A 293 -10.16 21.40 -5.29
CA PHE A 293 -10.89 20.45 -6.12
C PHE A 293 -12.28 20.18 -5.53
N THR A 294 -13.31 20.41 -6.33
CA THR A 294 -14.69 20.11 -5.97
C THR A 294 -15.26 19.03 -6.89
N ILE A 295 -15.75 17.95 -6.30
CA ILE A 295 -16.35 16.79 -6.97
C ILE A 295 -17.83 16.76 -6.58
N ARG A 296 -18.70 17.08 -7.54
CA ARG A 296 -20.15 17.21 -7.34
C ARG A 296 -20.94 16.02 -7.87
N GLY A 297 -22.18 15.91 -7.41
CA GLY A 297 -23.13 14.91 -7.91
C GLY A 297 -23.04 13.57 -7.19
N LEU A 298 -22.29 13.49 -6.08
CA LEU A 298 -22.18 12.25 -5.31
C LEU A 298 -23.47 11.96 -4.53
N ALA A 299 -24.17 13.02 -4.12
CA ALA A 299 -25.42 12.93 -3.37
C ALA A 299 -26.61 12.41 -4.19
N ALA A 300 -26.56 12.51 -5.53
CA ALA A 300 -27.63 12.03 -6.42
C ALA A 300 -27.65 10.49 -6.57
N GLY A 301 -26.65 9.81 -5.99
CA GLY A 301 -26.43 8.39 -6.18
C GLY A 301 -25.40 8.13 -7.28
N LEU A 302 -24.64 7.04 -7.13
CA LEU A 302 -23.59 6.65 -8.05
C LEU A 302 -24.00 5.44 -8.88
N GLN A 303 -23.59 5.42 -10.14
CA GLN A 303 -23.70 4.28 -11.04
C GLN A 303 -22.31 3.78 -11.46
N PRO A 304 -22.16 2.48 -11.75
CA PRO A 304 -20.90 1.94 -12.23
C PRO A 304 -20.39 2.65 -13.48
N GLY A 305 -19.10 3.03 -13.49
CA GLY A 305 -18.44 3.67 -14.62
C GLY A 305 -18.97 5.07 -15.01
N GLN A 306 -19.81 5.69 -14.18
CA GLN A 306 -20.39 6.99 -14.52
C GLN A 306 -19.32 8.08 -14.64
N ARG A 307 -19.61 9.12 -15.43
CA ARG A 307 -18.76 10.31 -15.47
C ARG A 307 -19.12 11.28 -14.36
N ILE A 308 -18.11 11.86 -13.75
CA ILE A 308 -18.23 12.87 -12.69
C ILE A 308 -17.49 14.12 -13.13
N GLU A 309 -18.10 15.29 -12.91
CA GLU A 309 -17.45 16.57 -13.16
C GLU A 309 -16.60 16.96 -11.93
N VAL A 310 -15.37 17.39 -12.20
CA VAL A 310 -14.46 17.96 -11.22
C VAL A 310 -14.19 19.41 -11.57
N GLU A 311 -14.36 20.30 -10.61
CA GLU A 311 -14.01 21.71 -10.70
C GLU A 311 -12.71 21.95 -9.93
N ALA A 312 -11.70 22.50 -10.61
CA ALA A 312 -10.43 22.90 -10.03
C ALA A 312 -10.33 24.43 -10.02
N THR A 313 -10.24 25.01 -8.83
CA THR A 313 -10.18 26.47 -8.63
C THR A 313 -8.78 26.88 -8.19
N GLY A 314 -8.08 27.62 -9.06
CA GLY A 314 -6.75 28.17 -8.75
C GLY A 314 -6.81 29.38 -7.81
N ALA A 315 -5.64 29.80 -7.30
CA ALA A 315 -5.52 30.96 -6.42
C ALA A 315 -6.00 32.28 -7.06
N GLU A 316 -5.92 32.39 -8.39
CA GLU A 316 -6.37 33.54 -9.17
C GLU A 316 -7.87 33.50 -9.53
N GLY A 317 -8.64 32.54 -8.97
CA GLY A 317 -10.10 32.46 -9.08
C GLY A 317 -10.65 31.85 -10.37
N GLY A 318 -9.81 31.51 -11.34
CA GLY A 318 -10.22 30.77 -12.53
C GLY A 318 -10.59 29.33 -12.20
N ALA A 319 -11.87 28.98 -12.35
CA ALA A 319 -12.34 27.60 -12.22
C ALA A 319 -12.23 26.86 -13.55
N LYS A 320 -11.51 25.74 -13.56
CA LYS A 320 -11.43 24.82 -14.69
C LYS A 320 -12.23 23.56 -14.40
N ARG A 321 -13.09 23.17 -15.32
CA ARG A 321 -13.91 21.95 -15.21
C ARG A 321 -13.39 20.88 -16.15
N PHE A 322 -13.39 19.65 -15.67
CA PHE A 322 -13.05 18.46 -16.46
C PHE A 322 -13.86 17.26 -15.98
N SER A 323 -13.94 16.24 -16.82
CA SER A 323 -14.67 15.01 -16.50
C SER A 323 -13.71 13.90 -16.11
N VAL A 324 -14.11 13.06 -15.18
CA VAL A 324 -13.42 11.83 -14.78
C VAL A 324 -14.39 10.66 -14.81
N VAL A 325 -13.88 9.44 -14.96
CA VAL A 325 -14.65 8.22 -14.82
C VAL A 325 -14.63 7.77 -13.37
N CYS A 326 -15.79 7.55 -12.77
CA CYS A 326 -15.95 6.92 -11.48
C CYS A 326 -15.66 5.42 -11.61
N ARG A 327 -14.52 4.97 -11.08
CA ARG A 327 -14.05 3.58 -11.20
C ARG A 327 -14.69 2.65 -10.17
N LEU A 328 -16.00 2.78 -10.00
CA LEU A 328 -16.86 1.75 -9.41
C LEU A 328 -17.26 0.83 -10.57
N ASP A 329 -16.77 -0.39 -10.58
CA ASP A 329 -16.84 -1.24 -11.77
C ASP A 329 -18.13 -2.10 -11.78
N ASN A 330 -18.85 -2.17 -10.66
CA ASN A 330 -20.07 -2.95 -10.49
C ASN A 330 -20.95 -2.39 -9.35
N GLN A 331 -22.14 -2.97 -9.16
CA GLN A 331 -23.08 -2.49 -8.13
C GLN A 331 -22.62 -2.74 -6.70
N THR A 332 -21.85 -3.80 -6.46
CA THR A 332 -21.27 -4.09 -5.14
C THR A 332 -20.28 -2.99 -4.73
N ASP A 333 -19.48 -2.48 -5.66
CA ASP A 333 -18.58 -1.35 -5.42
C ASP A 333 -19.36 -0.09 -4.98
N VAL A 334 -20.50 0.17 -5.62
CA VAL A 334 -21.41 1.27 -5.24
C VAL A 334 -21.94 1.07 -3.83
N GLU A 335 -22.35 -0.14 -3.49
CA GLU A 335 -22.89 -0.46 -2.16
C GLU A 335 -21.83 -0.34 -1.06
N TYR A 336 -20.60 -0.79 -1.31
CA TYR A 336 -19.48 -0.57 -0.40
C TYR A 336 -19.27 0.92 -0.14
N LEU A 337 -19.22 1.75 -1.18
CA LEU A 337 -19.02 3.18 -1.01
C LEU A 337 -20.19 3.83 -0.24
N ARG A 338 -21.43 3.45 -0.54
CA ARG A 338 -22.63 3.93 0.17
C ARG A 338 -22.56 3.65 1.66
N HIS A 339 -22.01 2.50 2.05
CA HIS A 339 -21.81 2.13 3.44
C HIS A 339 -20.56 2.76 4.09
N GLY A 340 -19.75 3.50 3.35
CA GLY A 340 -18.46 4.02 3.85
C GLY A 340 -17.36 2.96 3.90
N GLY A 341 -17.51 1.87 3.14
CA GLY A 341 -16.58 0.75 3.03
C GLY A 341 -17.23 -0.60 3.34
N VAL A 342 -16.49 -1.67 3.04
CA VAL A 342 -16.90 -3.06 3.26
C VAL A 342 -17.01 -3.38 4.75
N LEU A 343 -16.12 -2.84 5.60
CA LEU A 343 -16.14 -3.13 7.04
C LEU A 343 -17.42 -2.58 7.72
N PRO A 344 -17.80 -1.29 7.54
CA PRO A 344 -19.09 -0.82 8.03
C PRO A 344 -20.29 -1.55 7.43
N MET A 345 -20.22 -1.92 6.15
CA MET A 345 -21.30 -2.67 5.49
C MET A 345 -21.55 -4.01 6.17
N VAL A 346 -20.51 -4.81 6.33
CA VAL A 346 -20.59 -6.13 6.96
C VAL A 346 -21.05 -6.02 8.40
N LEU A 347 -20.55 -5.05 9.17
CA LEU A 347 -20.99 -4.86 10.56
C LEU A 347 -22.48 -4.52 10.64
N ARG A 348 -22.99 -3.63 9.77
CA ARG A 348 -24.44 -3.34 9.71
C ARG A 348 -25.27 -4.57 9.35
N GLN A 349 -24.81 -5.40 8.43
CA GLN A 349 -25.48 -6.65 8.06
C GLN A 349 -25.52 -7.64 9.23
N LEU A 350 -24.43 -7.76 10.01
CA LEU A 350 -24.38 -8.60 11.21
C LEU A 350 -25.25 -8.07 12.36
N MET A 351 -25.44 -6.75 12.44
CA MET A 351 -26.32 -6.10 13.41
C MET A 351 -27.80 -6.11 13.00
N SER A 352 -28.08 -6.40 11.73
CA SER A 352 -29.45 -6.47 11.24
C SER A 352 -30.11 -7.75 11.76
N PRO A 353 -31.36 -7.65 12.27
CA PRO A 353 -32.04 -8.77 12.93
C PRO A 353 -32.38 -9.95 12.02
#